data_AF-A0A7M5XFL8-F1
#
_entry.id   AF-A0A7M5XFL8-F1
#
_cell.length_a   1.000
_cell.length_b   1.000
_cell.length_c   1.000
_cell.angle_alpha   90.00
_cell.angle_beta   90.00
_cell.angle_gamma   90.00
#
_symmetry.space_group_name_H-M   'P 1'
#
loop_
_entity.id
_entity.type
_entity.pdbx_description
1 polymer ?
#
loop_
_entity_poly.entity_id
_entity_poly.type
_entity_poly.pdbx_seq_one_letter_code
_entity_poly.pdbx_strand_id
1 'polypeptide(L)'
;MFGQYFHMSALVPANPMTLENGCLKLVAGNWGELPWLPLDENGDIKEEIAKNFKLDPVICDAGTVIMFNSHVPHKSDVNQTDQSRRALYITWNGESLGDTRKKYYDLRRECHPPDHLRDPNKDYTEGIQLFDEQILEMGNNRWPKAERGKY
;
A
#
# COMPACT_ATOMS: atom_id res chain seq x y z
N MET A 1 -3.27 -6.86 11.72
CA MET A 1 -3.77 -6.36 13.03
C MET A 1 -4.92 -5.37 12.81
N PHE A 2 -5.73 -5.07 13.84
CA PHE A 2 -6.90 -4.17 13.81
C PHE A 2 -8.15 -4.65 13.05
N GLY A 3 -8.13 -5.84 12.43
CA GLY A 3 -9.32 -6.46 11.83
C GLY A 3 -9.81 -5.81 10.53
N GLN A 4 -9.20 -4.70 10.12
CA GLN A 4 -9.44 -4.03 8.85
C GLN A 4 -8.98 -4.91 7.70
N TYR A 5 -9.81 -5.03 6.67
CA TYR A 5 -9.48 -5.76 5.44
C TYR A 5 -9.69 -4.91 4.19
N PHE A 6 -10.30 -3.73 4.35
CA PHE A 6 -10.58 -2.82 3.26
C PHE A 6 -10.41 -1.39 3.76
N HIS A 7 -9.70 -0.58 3.00
CA HIS A 7 -9.59 0.85 3.23
C HIS A 7 -9.53 1.60 1.90
N MET A 8 -9.81 2.88 1.96
CA MET A 8 -9.64 3.82 0.85
C MET A 8 -8.43 4.69 1.14
N SER A 9 -7.73 5.06 0.08
CA SER A 9 -6.67 6.06 0.12
C SER A 9 -7.00 7.18 -0.87
N ALA A 10 -6.78 8.42 -0.45
CA ALA A 10 -6.65 9.57 -1.31
C ALA A 10 -5.18 9.97 -1.37
N LEU A 11 -4.65 10.02 -2.59
CA LEU A 11 -3.37 10.64 -2.90
C LEU A 11 -3.65 12.04 -3.43
N VAL A 12 -3.01 13.05 -2.82
CA VAL A 12 -3.00 14.44 -3.29
C VAL A 12 -1.57 14.85 -3.61
N PRO A 13 -1.16 14.96 -4.90
CA PRO A 13 0.18 15.37 -5.25
C PRO A 13 0.43 16.83 -4.84
N ALA A 14 1.53 17.08 -4.15
CA ALA A 14 2.02 18.44 -3.88
C ALA A 14 2.96 18.94 -4.99
N ASN A 15 3.40 18.02 -5.85
CA ASN A 15 4.13 18.27 -7.09
C ASN A 15 3.40 17.56 -8.23
N PRO A 16 3.50 18.02 -9.49
CA PRO A 16 2.94 17.29 -10.64
C PRO A 16 3.47 15.86 -10.71
N MET A 17 2.64 14.94 -11.16
CA MET A 17 3.01 13.55 -11.44
C MET A 17 3.21 13.38 -12.93
N THR A 18 4.42 13.00 -13.34
CA THR A 18 4.79 12.79 -14.74
C THR A 18 5.47 11.44 -14.93
N LEU A 19 5.65 11.02 -16.19
CA LEU A 19 6.34 9.75 -16.46
C LEU A 19 7.81 9.83 -16.03
N GLU A 20 8.46 10.97 -16.30
CA GLU A 20 9.88 11.21 -16.04
C GLU A 20 10.17 11.22 -14.55
N ASN A 21 9.26 11.82 -13.76
CA ASN A 21 9.40 11.82 -12.32
C ASN A 21 8.92 10.53 -11.67
N GLY A 22 8.47 9.53 -12.43
CA GLY A 22 8.11 8.18 -11.96
C GLY A 22 6.73 8.08 -11.30
N CYS A 23 5.72 8.77 -11.84
CA CYS A 23 4.37 8.83 -11.28
C CYS A 23 3.79 7.48 -10.80
N LEU A 24 2.76 7.57 -9.95
CA LEU A 24 1.95 6.42 -9.58
C LEU A 24 1.43 5.73 -10.84
N LYS A 25 1.46 4.40 -10.84
CA LYS A 25 0.83 3.53 -11.82
C LYS A 25 -0.19 2.65 -11.11
N LEU A 26 -1.37 2.52 -11.70
CA LEU A 26 -2.48 1.73 -11.17
C LEU A 26 -2.89 0.68 -12.19
N VAL A 27 -3.46 -0.42 -11.74
CA VAL A 27 -4.13 -1.37 -12.63
C VAL A 27 -5.62 -1.07 -12.64
N ALA A 28 -6.14 -0.58 -13.77
CA ALA A 28 -7.57 -0.32 -13.88
C ALA A 28 -8.39 -1.62 -13.79
N GLY A 29 -9.50 -1.58 -13.05
CA GLY A 29 -10.36 -2.75 -12.89
C GLY A 29 -11.32 -2.63 -11.70
N ASN A 30 -12.17 -3.65 -11.54
CA ASN A 30 -13.05 -3.77 -10.37
C ASN A 30 -12.34 -4.55 -9.25
N TRP A 31 -11.60 -3.85 -8.41
CA TRP A 31 -10.85 -4.43 -7.29
C TRP A 31 -11.64 -4.49 -5.97
N GLY A 32 -12.91 -4.09 -5.97
CA GLY A 32 -13.74 -4.08 -4.76
C GLY A 32 -14.15 -5.46 -4.26
N GLU A 33 -14.21 -6.45 -5.16
CA GLU A 33 -14.78 -7.78 -4.92
C GLU A 33 -13.79 -8.93 -5.18
N LEU A 34 -12.57 -8.60 -5.57
CA LEU A 34 -11.56 -9.60 -5.93
C LEU A 34 -10.89 -10.19 -4.68
N PRO A 35 -10.50 -11.48 -4.73
CA PRO A 35 -9.69 -12.08 -3.68
C PRO A 35 -8.33 -11.39 -3.58
N TRP A 36 -7.70 -11.51 -2.42
CA TRP A 36 -6.34 -11.03 -2.21
C TRP A 36 -5.40 -11.67 -3.22
N LEU A 37 -4.51 -10.85 -3.76
CA LEU A 37 -3.48 -11.34 -4.67
C LEU A 37 -2.41 -12.10 -3.88
N PRO A 38 -1.94 -13.25 -4.37
CA PRO A 38 -0.80 -13.94 -3.80
C PRO A 38 0.41 -13.02 -3.67
N LEU A 39 1.01 -13.02 -2.48
CA LEU A 39 2.22 -12.28 -2.17
C LEU A 39 3.44 -13.20 -2.12
N ASP A 40 4.62 -12.65 -2.36
CA ASP A 40 5.91 -13.31 -2.12
C ASP A 40 6.36 -13.14 -0.67
N GLU A 41 7.58 -13.58 -0.34
CA GLU A 41 8.16 -13.48 1.01
C GLU A 41 8.45 -12.04 1.48
N ASN A 42 8.48 -11.08 0.56
CA ASN A 42 8.68 -9.66 0.86
C ASN A 42 7.35 -8.90 1.01
N GLY A 43 6.21 -9.57 0.80
CA GLY A 43 4.89 -8.93 0.81
C GLY A 43 4.52 -8.27 -0.51
N ASP A 44 5.31 -8.45 -1.57
CA ASP A 44 5.00 -7.95 -2.90
C ASP A 44 4.06 -8.89 -3.63
N ILE A 45 3.25 -8.37 -4.55
CA ILE A 45 2.44 -9.22 -5.44
C ILE A 45 3.39 -10.08 -6.27
N LYS A 46 3.19 -11.41 -6.22
CA LYS A 46 4.08 -12.36 -6.89
C LYS A 46 4.33 -12.00 -8.35
N GLU A 47 5.59 -12.08 -8.77
CA GLU A 47 6.04 -11.66 -10.09
C GLU A 47 5.28 -12.35 -11.23
N GLU A 48 4.96 -13.65 -11.08
CA GLU A 48 4.23 -14.40 -12.11
C GLU A 48 2.81 -13.87 -12.37
N ILE A 49 2.24 -13.15 -11.40
CA ILE A 49 0.95 -12.46 -11.49
C ILE A 49 1.17 -11.03 -11.98
N ALA A 50 2.06 -10.30 -11.31
CA ALA A 50 2.32 -8.89 -11.55
C ALA A 50 2.74 -8.59 -13.00
N LYS A 51 3.46 -9.51 -13.65
CA LYS A 51 3.88 -9.37 -15.06
C LYS A 51 2.73 -9.28 -16.06
N ASN A 52 1.52 -9.75 -15.68
CA ASN A 52 0.34 -9.71 -16.55
C ASN A 52 -0.47 -8.42 -16.37
N PHE A 53 -0.09 -7.55 -15.44
CA PHE A 53 -0.81 -6.31 -15.20
C PHE A 53 -0.51 -5.25 -16.25
N LYS A 54 -1.58 -4.64 -16.76
CA LYS A 54 -1.50 -3.37 -17.48
C LYS A 54 -1.49 -2.24 -16.46
N LEU A 55 -0.28 -1.74 -16.17
CA LEU A 55 -0.06 -0.63 -15.26
C LEU A 55 -0.21 0.70 -15.99
N ASP A 56 -1.32 1.39 -15.74
CA ASP A 56 -1.66 2.67 -16.33
C ASP A 56 -1.07 3.82 -15.49
N PRO A 57 -0.27 4.72 -16.10
CA PRO A 57 0.31 5.85 -15.39
C PRO A 57 -0.73 6.91 -15.04
N VAL A 58 -0.63 7.46 -13.83
CA VAL A 58 -1.47 8.55 -13.35
C VAL A 58 -0.70 9.86 -13.50
N ILE A 59 -0.81 10.47 -14.68
CA ILE A 59 -0.23 11.79 -14.99
C ILE A 59 -1.24 12.85 -14.57
N CYS A 60 -0.83 13.76 -13.69
CA CYS A 60 -1.73 14.81 -13.18
C CYS A 60 -0.96 15.98 -12.57
N ASP A 61 -1.67 17.11 -12.43
CA ASP A 61 -1.13 18.30 -11.79
C ASP A 61 -1.17 18.20 -10.26
N ALA A 62 -0.36 19.05 -9.62
CA ALA A 62 -0.43 19.24 -8.18
C ALA A 62 -1.84 19.64 -7.74
N GLY A 63 -2.32 19.07 -6.64
CA GLY A 63 -3.67 19.28 -6.10
C GLY A 63 -4.74 18.34 -6.65
N THR A 64 -4.43 17.52 -7.67
CA THR A 64 -5.36 16.48 -8.14
C THR A 64 -5.66 15.47 -7.01
N VAL A 65 -6.91 15.08 -6.82
CA VAL A 65 -7.26 14.04 -5.83
C VAL A 65 -7.45 12.71 -6.54
N ILE A 66 -6.58 11.75 -6.25
CA ILE A 66 -6.65 10.39 -6.78
C ILE A 66 -7.13 9.46 -5.67
N MET A 67 -8.29 8.83 -5.85
CA MET A 67 -8.85 7.90 -4.88
C MET A 67 -8.77 6.47 -5.39
N PHE A 68 -8.31 5.55 -4.55
CA PHE A 68 -8.26 4.12 -4.84
C PHE A 68 -8.42 3.32 -3.56
N ASN A 69 -8.91 2.09 -3.69
CA ASN A 69 -9.06 1.18 -2.56
C ASN A 69 -7.78 0.36 -2.32
N SER A 70 -7.70 -0.28 -1.16
CA SER A 70 -6.56 -1.08 -0.70
C SER A 70 -6.23 -2.31 -1.55
N HIS A 71 -7.12 -2.72 -2.46
CA HIS A 71 -6.91 -3.89 -3.33
C HIS A 71 -6.42 -3.51 -4.72
N VAL A 72 -6.43 -2.23 -5.11
CA VAL A 72 -5.93 -1.81 -6.42
C VAL A 72 -4.41 -2.03 -6.47
N PRO A 73 -3.88 -2.89 -7.35
CA PRO A 73 -2.45 -3.04 -7.53
C PRO A 73 -1.87 -1.73 -8.04
N HIS A 74 -0.82 -1.27 -7.39
CA HIS A 74 -0.20 0.00 -7.70
C HIS A 74 1.30 -0.04 -7.45
N LYS A 75 2.04 0.77 -8.19
CA LYS A 75 3.47 0.97 -7.98
C LYS A 75 3.86 2.38 -8.41
N SER A 76 4.99 2.88 -7.93
CA SER A 76 5.60 4.08 -8.49
C SER A 76 6.97 3.71 -9.03
N ASP A 77 7.36 4.31 -10.15
CA ASP A 77 8.70 4.10 -10.69
C ASP A 77 9.71 5.04 -10.00
N VAL A 78 10.99 4.75 -10.22
CA VAL A 78 12.10 5.59 -9.77
C VAL A 78 11.97 6.98 -10.38
N ASN A 79 12.12 8.01 -9.54
CA ASN A 79 12.18 9.39 -10.00
C ASN A 79 13.54 9.65 -10.67
N GLN A 80 13.54 9.91 -11.97
CA GLN A 80 14.75 10.17 -12.76
C GLN A 80 15.05 11.67 -12.91
N THR A 81 14.26 12.54 -12.25
CA THR A 81 14.42 14.00 -12.30
C THR A 81 15.18 14.52 -11.08
N ASP A 82 15.63 15.76 -11.16
CA ASP A 82 16.21 16.51 -10.04
C ASP A 82 15.13 17.17 -9.14
N GLN A 83 13.85 17.02 -9.50
CA GLN A 83 12.73 17.62 -8.78
C GLN A 83 12.11 16.63 -7.79
N SER A 84 11.55 17.16 -6.71
CA SER A 84 10.80 16.35 -5.74
C SER A 84 9.43 15.91 -6.29
N ARG A 85 9.01 14.68 -5.94
CA ARG A 85 7.67 14.12 -6.20
C ARG A 85 6.93 13.89 -4.88
N ARG A 86 6.51 14.97 -4.23
CA ARG A 86 5.79 14.89 -2.94
C ARG A 86 4.31 14.65 -3.15
N ALA A 87 3.71 13.87 -2.27
CA ALA A 87 2.27 13.64 -2.22
C ALA A 87 1.81 13.47 -0.77
N LEU A 88 0.58 13.88 -0.49
CA LEU A 88 -0.12 13.55 0.74
C LEU A 88 -0.91 12.27 0.52
N TYR A 89 -0.82 11.35 1.47
CA TYR A 89 -1.66 10.17 1.54
C TYR A 89 -2.59 10.29 2.73
N ILE A 90 -3.87 10.15 2.46
CA ILE A 90 -4.93 10.12 3.47
C ILE A 90 -5.60 8.77 3.33
N THR A 91 -5.55 7.96 4.38
CA THR A 91 -6.09 6.59 4.37
C THR A 91 -7.17 6.47 5.44
N TRP A 92 -8.30 5.87 5.09
CA TRP A 92 -9.42 5.67 5.99
C TRP A 92 -10.16 4.36 5.68
N ASN A 93 -10.76 3.77 6.71
CA ASN A 93 -11.70 2.66 6.59
C ASN A 93 -13.14 3.16 6.82
N GLY A 94 -14.12 2.36 6.41
CA GLY A 94 -15.52 2.63 6.76
C GLY A 94 -15.76 2.47 8.26
N GLU A 95 -16.71 3.23 8.81
CA GLU A 95 -17.11 3.15 10.23
C GLU A 95 -17.55 1.74 10.65
N SER A 96 -18.12 0.98 9.71
CA SER A 96 -18.49 -0.44 9.91
C SER A 96 -17.31 -1.35 10.29
N LEU A 97 -16.07 -0.91 10.04
CA LEU A 97 -14.84 -1.62 10.42
C LEU A 97 -14.24 -1.11 11.75
N GLY A 98 -14.93 -0.18 12.41
CA GLY A 98 -14.56 0.38 13.71
C GLY A 98 -13.52 1.50 13.63
N ASP A 99 -13.31 2.18 14.76
CA ASP A 99 -12.24 3.17 14.93
C ASP A 99 -11.00 2.52 15.55
N THR A 100 -9.99 2.30 14.71
CA THR A 100 -8.68 1.80 15.15
C THR A 100 -7.56 2.79 14.87
N ARG A 101 -7.89 4.02 14.46
CA ARG A 101 -6.91 5.01 14.01
C ARG A 101 -5.90 5.33 15.11
N LYS A 102 -6.38 5.61 16.33
CA LYS A 102 -5.51 5.92 17.47
C LYS A 102 -4.56 4.76 17.76
N LYS A 103 -5.11 3.54 17.87
CA LYS A 103 -4.33 2.33 18.16
C LYS A 103 -3.26 2.08 17.10
N TYR A 104 -3.60 2.25 15.82
CA TYR A 104 -2.65 2.12 14.70
C TYR A 104 -1.48 3.11 14.82
N TYR A 105 -1.76 4.40 15.02
CA TYR A 105 -0.70 5.41 15.08
C TYR A 105 0.14 5.35 16.36
N ASP A 106 -0.44 4.91 17.48
CA ASP A 106 0.32 4.69 18.71
C ASP A 106 1.34 3.56 18.50
N LEU A 107 0.90 2.42 17.95
CA LEU A 107 1.79 1.30 17.61
C LEU A 107 2.84 1.71 16.56
N ARG A 108 2.44 2.44 15.52
CA ARG A 108 3.37 2.91 14.48
C ARG A 108 4.46 3.79 15.07
N ARG A 109 4.13 4.70 16.01
CA ARG A 109 5.14 5.54 16.67
C ARG A 109 6.10 4.74 17.54
N GLU A 110 5.64 3.66 18.15
CA GLU A 110 6.45 2.80 19.00
C GLU A 110 7.41 1.90 18.20
N CYS A 111 6.88 1.28 17.13
CA CYS A 111 7.54 0.23 16.37
C CYS A 111 8.22 0.73 15.08
N HIS A 112 7.67 1.76 14.43
CA HIS A 112 8.20 2.29 13.17
C HIS A 112 7.94 3.80 13.02
N PRO A 113 8.52 4.65 13.90
CA PRO A 113 8.25 6.08 13.88
C PRO A 113 8.79 6.75 12.60
N PRO A 114 8.18 7.88 12.19
CA PRO A 114 8.76 8.77 11.18
C PRO A 114 10.21 9.12 11.52
N ASP A 115 11.06 9.32 10.51
CA ASP A 115 12.51 9.52 10.69
C ASP A 115 12.86 10.61 11.71
N HIS A 116 12.12 11.73 11.72
CA HIS A 116 12.34 12.84 12.66
C HIS A 116 11.94 12.53 14.12
N LEU A 117 11.27 11.41 14.37
CA LEU A 117 10.88 10.93 15.71
C LEU A 117 11.66 9.67 16.13
N ARG A 118 12.58 9.16 15.29
CA ARG A 118 13.39 7.99 15.63
C ARG A 118 14.44 8.35 16.66
N ASP A 119 14.52 7.57 17.72
CA ASP A 119 15.70 7.53 18.59
C ASP A 119 16.88 6.92 17.81
N PRO A 120 18.00 7.64 17.61
CA PRO A 120 19.15 7.15 16.87
C PRO A 120 19.84 5.93 17.52
N ASN A 121 19.54 5.62 18.79
CA ASN A 121 20.12 4.50 19.52
C ASN A 121 19.20 3.27 19.59
N LYS A 122 17.98 3.35 19.06
CA LYS A 122 17.02 2.24 19.08
C LYS A 122 16.99 1.54 17.72
N ASP A 123 17.06 0.22 17.74
CA ASP A 123 16.81 -0.62 16.57
C ASP A 123 15.28 -0.79 16.39
N TYR A 124 14.79 -0.54 15.19
CA TYR A 124 13.38 -0.67 14.82
C TYR A 124 13.13 -1.82 13.83
N THR A 125 14.13 -2.67 13.56
CA THR A 125 14.05 -3.76 12.57
C THR A 125 12.89 -4.71 12.86
N GLU A 126 12.71 -5.13 14.12
CA GLU A 126 11.58 -5.98 14.53
C GLU A 126 10.22 -5.29 14.32
N GLY A 127 10.16 -3.98 14.55
CA GLY A 127 8.95 -3.20 14.34
C GLY A 127 8.59 -3.05 12.87
N ILE A 128 9.58 -3.03 11.97
CA ILE A 128 9.38 -3.08 10.51
C ILE A 128 8.82 -4.45 10.13
N GLN A 129 9.44 -5.53 10.59
CA GLN A 129 9.00 -6.91 10.35
C GLN A 129 7.56 -7.15 10.83
N LEU A 130 7.16 -6.60 11.98
CA LEU A 130 5.79 -6.70 12.48
C LEU A 130 4.73 -6.18 11.49
N PHE A 131 5.05 -5.14 10.70
CA PHE A 131 4.12 -4.62 9.69
C PHE A 131 4.17 -5.42 8.38
N ASP A 132 5.34 -5.96 8.02
CA ASP A 132 5.50 -6.80 6.82
C ASP A 132 4.83 -8.17 6.99
N GLU A 133 5.04 -8.83 8.13
CA GLU A 133 4.37 -10.11 8.46
C GLU A 133 2.84 -9.95 8.52
N GLN A 134 2.35 -8.80 8.96
CA GLN A 134 0.91 -8.52 8.93
C GLN A 134 0.35 -8.41 7.51
N ILE A 135 1.09 -7.83 6.58
CA ILE A 135 0.69 -7.79 5.16
C ILE A 135 0.54 -9.23 4.64
N LEU A 136 1.48 -10.11 4.99
CA LEU A 136 1.45 -11.53 4.64
C LEU A 136 0.29 -12.29 5.33
N GLU A 137 0.04 -12.05 6.61
CA GLU A 137 -1.06 -12.70 7.36
C GLU A 137 -2.45 -12.25 6.88
N MET A 138 -2.61 -10.97 6.53
CA MET A 138 -3.85 -10.43 5.97
C MET A 138 -4.20 -11.09 4.63
N GLY A 139 -3.18 -11.45 3.82
CA GLY A 139 -3.35 -12.24 2.61
C GLY A 139 -3.69 -13.71 2.84
N ASN A 140 -3.32 -14.30 3.99
CA ASN A 140 -3.34 -15.75 4.20
C ASN A 140 -4.50 -16.30 5.05
N ASN A 141 -5.15 -15.50 5.92
CA ASN A 141 -6.00 -16.05 7.00
C ASN A 141 -7.50 -15.71 6.95
N ARG A 142 -8.08 -15.34 5.80
CA ARG A 142 -9.55 -15.17 5.66
C ARG A 142 -10.22 -15.94 4.51
N TRP A 143 -9.44 -16.71 3.74
CA TRP A 143 -9.96 -17.52 2.65
C TRP A 143 -9.37 -18.93 2.75
N PRO A 144 -10.17 -20.01 2.65
CA PRO A 144 -9.60 -21.35 2.59
C PRO A 144 -8.60 -21.40 1.44
N LYS A 145 -7.42 -22.00 1.67
CA LYS A 145 -6.46 -22.30 0.59
C LYS A 145 -7.25 -22.93 -0.55
N ALA A 146 -7.23 -22.33 -1.73
CA ALA A 146 -7.73 -23.00 -2.91
C ALA A 146 -6.99 -24.34 -3.01
N GLU A 147 -7.73 -25.45 -2.97
CA GLU A 147 -7.13 -26.76 -3.19
C GLU A 147 -6.42 -26.73 -4.53
N ARG A 148 -5.24 -27.36 -4.61
CA ARG A 148 -4.54 -27.58 -5.88
C ARG A 148 -5.44 -28.44 -6.78
N GLY A 149 -6.28 -27.79 -7.58
CA GLY A 149 -6.82 -28.37 -8.78
C GLY A 149 -5.65 -28.66 -9.71
N LYS A 150 -5.43 -29.95 -9.99
CA LYS A 150 -4.51 -30.38 -11.04
C LYS A 150 -5.02 -29.83 -12.38
N TYR A 151 -4.26 -28.91 -12.98
CA TYR A 151 -4.17 -28.75 -14.42
C TYR A 151 -2.71 -28.49 -14.76
#